data_AF-D3G1L1-F1
#
_entry.id   AF-D3G1L1-F1
#
_cell.length_a   1.000
_cell.length_b   1.000
_cell.length_c   1.000
_cell.angle_alpha   90.00
_cell.angle_beta   90.00
_cell.angle_gamma   90.00
#
_symmetry.space_group_name_H-M   'P 1'
#
loop_
_entity.id
_entity.type
_entity.pdbx_description
1 polymer ?
#
loop_
_entity_poly.entity_id
_entity_poly.type
_entity_poly.pdbx_seq_one_letter_code
_entity_poly.pdbx_strand_id
1 'polypeptide(L)'
;MNGKEAMKRLKISRTKLYFYIQNGELIPENPHTFRMEGEYRIPDEQVEALYEKLYPGGITTKEAAAYIGCKPAVIYQAIKNQKLTTHKAEGNYYIEEDEKLEMFKETYRQKLGVEKKTSHYNKQNRTYLFQSYVHRLNGELARIMSIKGDEGYALDAYGERISVTQLLLNYYPCSPYHLGKSTTRKGKVTFRFVKPTHIRSLTYTFIETLVVIVGLKQVRIEEIGTEIEVTCKPFIFRQGEENHDLAELAKRSLVSGKVVQQNNEFAFFSTDKEISLSIDEDQYEALRIKAATWGMTVEEYIVRNLNLIER
;
A
#
# COMPACT_ATOMS: atom_id res chain seq x y z
N MET A 1 -1.43 -35.12 -37.56
CA MET A 1 -0.95 -33.79 -38.03
C MET A 1 0.54 -33.82 -38.35
N ASN A 2 1.02 -32.88 -39.18
CA ASN A 2 2.45 -32.77 -39.45
C ASN A 2 3.20 -32.06 -38.31
N GLY A 3 4.53 -32.21 -38.25
CA GLY A 3 5.35 -31.65 -37.17
C GLY A 3 5.27 -30.13 -37.07
N LYS A 4 5.03 -29.42 -38.19
CA LYS A 4 4.84 -27.95 -38.18
C LYS A 4 3.51 -27.55 -37.56
N GLU A 5 2.44 -28.27 -37.87
CA GLU A 5 1.11 -28.08 -37.27
C GLU A 5 1.15 -28.38 -35.77
N ALA A 6 1.81 -29.45 -35.36
CA ALA A 6 2.00 -29.79 -33.95
C ALA A 6 2.73 -28.68 -33.19
N MET A 7 3.81 -28.12 -33.76
CA MET A 7 4.52 -26.97 -33.16
C MET A 7 3.62 -25.75 -33.00
N LYS A 8 2.79 -25.45 -34.02
CA LYS A 8 1.87 -24.32 -33.99
C LYS A 8 0.77 -24.53 -32.95
N ARG A 9 0.21 -25.73 -32.88
CA ARG A 9 -0.87 -26.11 -31.94
C ARG A 9 -0.39 -26.05 -30.49
N LEU A 10 0.80 -26.58 -30.21
CA LEU A 10 1.39 -26.62 -28.86
C LEU A 10 2.10 -25.30 -28.47
N LYS A 11 2.28 -24.38 -29.42
CA LYS A 11 3.07 -23.13 -29.27
C LYS A 11 4.50 -23.39 -28.78
N ILE A 12 5.14 -24.44 -29.29
CA ILE A 12 6.50 -24.86 -28.92
C ILE A 12 7.50 -24.70 -30.07
N SER A 13 8.78 -24.59 -29.72
CA SER A 13 9.86 -24.56 -30.70
C SER A 13 10.19 -25.95 -31.25
N ARG A 14 10.88 -26.00 -32.39
CA ARG A 14 11.35 -27.25 -33.01
C ARG A 14 12.21 -28.08 -32.05
N THR A 15 13.05 -27.43 -31.25
CA THR A 15 13.90 -28.10 -30.24
C THR A 15 13.06 -28.77 -29.16
N LYS A 16 12.00 -28.11 -28.67
CA LYS A 16 11.07 -28.70 -27.71
C LYS A 16 10.29 -29.87 -28.31
N LEU A 17 9.87 -29.76 -29.57
CA LEU A 17 9.22 -30.88 -30.28
C LEU A 17 10.13 -32.12 -30.31
N TYR A 18 11.40 -31.96 -30.68
CA TYR A 18 12.38 -33.06 -30.66
C TYR A 18 12.58 -33.62 -29.24
N PHE A 19 12.59 -32.78 -28.22
CA PHE A 19 12.71 -33.20 -26.82
C PHE A 19 11.53 -34.09 -26.38
N TYR A 20 10.28 -33.71 -26.67
CA TYR A 20 9.12 -34.55 -26.36
C TYR A 20 9.13 -35.87 -27.14
N ILE A 21 9.64 -35.86 -28.37
CA ILE A 21 9.80 -37.10 -29.16
C ILE A 21 10.88 -38.01 -28.56
N GLN A 22 12.03 -37.44 -28.17
CA GLN A 22 13.12 -38.20 -27.54
C GLN A 22 12.73 -38.79 -26.18
N ASN A 23 11.89 -38.09 -25.42
CA ASN A 23 11.38 -38.56 -24.13
C ASN A 23 10.18 -39.52 -24.25
N GLY A 24 9.72 -39.81 -25.48
CA GLY A 24 8.58 -40.68 -25.73
C GLY A 24 7.21 -40.07 -25.37
N GLU A 25 7.14 -38.76 -25.12
CA GLU A 25 5.87 -38.04 -24.88
C GLU A 25 5.10 -37.78 -26.18
N LEU A 26 5.78 -37.76 -27.33
CA LEU A 26 5.18 -37.78 -28.66
C LEU A 26 5.84 -38.90 -29.48
N ILE A 27 5.03 -39.78 -30.06
CA ILE A 27 5.49 -40.91 -30.86
C ILE A 27 5.05 -40.67 -32.31
N PRO A 28 5.97 -40.25 -33.20
CA PRO A 28 5.66 -40.10 -34.61
C PRO A 28 5.37 -41.45 -35.26
N GLU A 29 4.48 -41.46 -36.26
CA GLU A 29 4.21 -42.64 -37.08
C GLU A 29 5.35 -42.97 -38.04
N ASN A 30 6.18 -41.96 -38.37
CA ASN A 30 7.28 -42.07 -39.31
C ASN A 30 8.68 -41.83 -38.66
N PRO A 31 9.02 -42.47 -37.54
CA PRO A 31 10.20 -42.12 -36.74
C PRO A 31 11.53 -42.38 -37.47
N HIS A 32 11.54 -43.30 -38.44
CA HIS A 32 12.73 -43.67 -39.23
C HIS A 32 12.72 -43.08 -40.66
N THR A 33 11.56 -42.69 -41.19
CA THR A 33 11.41 -42.19 -42.57
C THR A 33 11.21 -40.68 -42.66
N PHE A 34 11.02 -39.97 -41.54
CA PHE A 34 10.81 -38.51 -41.51
C PHE A 34 11.92 -37.69 -42.21
N ARG A 35 13.16 -38.20 -42.26
CA ARG A 35 14.27 -37.52 -42.97
C ARG A 35 14.12 -37.56 -44.49
N MET A 36 13.49 -38.62 -45.01
CA MET A 36 13.17 -38.76 -46.43
C MET A 36 11.88 -38.01 -46.77
N GLU A 37 10.90 -38.03 -45.85
CA GLU A 37 9.58 -37.37 -46.00
C GLU A 37 9.61 -35.87 -45.66
N GLY A 38 10.70 -35.37 -45.08
CA GLY A 38 10.91 -33.97 -44.72
C GLY A 38 10.33 -33.54 -43.36
N GLU A 39 9.29 -34.22 -42.85
CA GLU A 39 8.61 -33.86 -41.58
C GLU A 39 8.11 -35.08 -40.79
N TYR A 40 7.93 -34.92 -39.47
CA TYR A 40 7.26 -35.93 -38.65
C TYR A 40 5.75 -35.91 -38.87
N ARG A 41 5.13 -37.08 -38.80
CA ARG A 41 3.68 -37.26 -38.67
C ARG A 41 3.37 -37.72 -37.25
N ILE A 42 2.61 -36.91 -36.53
CA ILE A 42 2.28 -37.16 -35.13
C ILE A 42 0.76 -37.32 -35.05
N PRO A 43 0.24 -38.39 -34.40
CA PRO A 43 -1.19 -38.57 -34.20
C PRO A 43 -1.81 -37.38 -33.46
N ASP A 44 -2.99 -36.95 -33.90
CA ASP A 44 -3.63 -35.74 -33.37
C ASP A 44 -3.97 -35.89 -31.89
N GLU A 45 -4.41 -37.07 -31.49
CA GLU A 45 -4.74 -37.43 -30.10
C GLU A 45 -3.57 -37.18 -29.13
N GLN A 46 -2.33 -37.48 -29.55
CA GLN A 46 -1.15 -37.26 -28.71
C GLN A 46 -0.82 -35.78 -28.56
N VAL A 47 -1.05 -35.00 -29.63
CA VAL A 47 -0.82 -33.56 -29.60
C VAL A 47 -1.86 -32.86 -28.74
N GLU A 48 -3.12 -33.28 -28.81
CA GLU A 48 -4.19 -32.74 -27.97
C GLU A 48 -3.99 -33.12 -26.48
N ALA A 49 -3.63 -34.37 -26.18
CA ALA A 49 -3.31 -34.78 -24.81
C ALA A 49 -2.12 -34.00 -24.21
N LEU A 50 -1.09 -33.75 -25.02
CA LEU A 50 0.04 -32.92 -24.59
C LEU A 50 -0.36 -31.44 -24.44
N TYR A 51 -1.27 -30.95 -25.28
CA TYR A 51 -1.79 -29.59 -25.19
C TYR A 51 -2.54 -29.37 -23.87
N GLU A 52 -3.43 -30.28 -23.49
CA GLU A 52 -4.14 -30.24 -22.20
C GLU A 52 -3.20 -30.31 -21.00
N LYS A 53 -2.14 -31.12 -21.10
CA LYS A 53 -1.10 -31.20 -20.05
C LYS A 53 -0.28 -29.91 -19.91
N LEU A 54 0.01 -29.23 -21.01
CA LEU A 54 0.79 -27.97 -21.02
C LEU A 54 -0.06 -26.76 -20.60
N TYR A 55 -1.36 -26.81 -20.90
CA TYR A 55 -2.31 -25.74 -20.67
C TYR A 55 -3.57 -26.32 -19.99
N PRO A 56 -3.49 -26.67 -18.69
CA PRO A 56 -4.56 -27.34 -17.95
C PRO A 56 -5.83 -26.48 -17.72
N GLY A 57 -6.02 -25.42 -18.50
CA GLY A 57 -7.10 -24.45 -18.34
C GLY A 57 -6.76 -23.32 -17.36
N GLY A 58 -7.50 -22.22 -17.48
CA GLY A 58 -7.31 -21.01 -16.68
C GLY A 58 -6.34 -19.99 -17.28
N ILE A 59 -6.20 -18.87 -16.58
CA ILE A 59 -5.40 -17.71 -16.99
C ILE A 59 -4.04 -17.72 -16.30
N THR A 60 -3.01 -17.19 -16.97
CA THR A 60 -1.67 -17.09 -16.38
C THR A 60 -1.64 -16.07 -15.23
N THR A 61 -0.61 -16.14 -14.38
CA THR A 61 -0.38 -15.15 -13.31
C THR A 61 -0.34 -13.70 -13.81
N LYS A 62 0.16 -13.47 -15.04
CA LYS A 62 0.20 -12.15 -15.66
C LYS A 62 -1.19 -11.68 -16.09
N GLU A 63 -1.97 -12.57 -16.70
CA GLU A 63 -3.33 -12.27 -17.14
C GLU A 63 -4.26 -12.05 -15.93
N ALA A 64 -4.15 -12.87 -14.89
CA ALA A 64 -4.88 -12.66 -13.64
C ALA A 64 -4.53 -11.32 -12.97
N ALA A 65 -3.24 -10.95 -12.98
CA ALA A 65 -2.81 -9.67 -12.45
C ALA A 65 -3.41 -8.49 -13.24
N ALA A 66 -3.45 -8.59 -14.57
CA ALA A 66 -4.08 -7.59 -15.43
C ALA A 66 -5.60 -7.52 -15.21
N TYR A 67 -6.27 -8.67 -15.09
CA TYR A 67 -7.69 -8.79 -14.85
C TYR A 67 -8.14 -8.16 -13.52
N ILE A 68 -7.34 -8.34 -12.46
CA ILE A 68 -7.60 -7.77 -11.14
C ILE A 68 -7.12 -6.31 -11.04
N GLY A 69 -6.15 -5.90 -11.88
CA GLY A 69 -5.51 -4.59 -11.82
C GLY A 69 -4.41 -4.49 -10.75
N CYS A 70 -3.67 -5.59 -10.51
CA CYS A 70 -2.60 -5.65 -9.50
C CYS A 70 -1.24 -6.03 -10.11
N LYS A 71 -0.17 -6.02 -9.29
CA LYS A 71 1.15 -6.52 -9.71
C LYS A 71 1.16 -8.07 -9.65
N PRO A 72 1.90 -8.76 -10.55
CA PRO A 72 2.01 -10.23 -10.52
C PRO A 72 2.48 -10.79 -9.18
N ALA A 73 3.34 -10.07 -8.45
CA ALA A 73 3.79 -10.47 -7.11
C ALA A 73 2.64 -10.65 -6.09
N VAL A 74 1.55 -9.87 -6.24
CA VAL A 74 0.36 -9.98 -5.37
C VAL A 74 -0.37 -11.29 -5.65
N ILE A 75 -0.46 -11.68 -6.93
CA ILE A 75 -1.02 -12.98 -7.34
C ILE A 75 -0.16 -14.13 -6.79
N TYR A 76 1.16 -14.06 -6.92
CA TYR A 76 2.05 -15.08 -6.33
C TYR A 76 1.86 -15.25 -4.82
N GLN A 77 1.69 -14.15 -4.07
CA GLN A 77 1.37 -14.23 -2.64
C GLN A 77 -0.02 -14.83 -2.38
N ALA A 78 -1.01 -14.51 -3.20
CA ALA A 78 -2.35 -15.08 -3.09
C ALA A 78 -2.35 -16.60 -3.33
N ILE A 79 -1.58 -17.06 -4.31
CA ILE A 79 -1.34 -18.49 -4.58
C ILE A 79 -0.67 -19.16 -3.39
N LYS A 80 0.41 -18.57 -2.86
CA LYS A 80 1.12 -19.10 -1.66
C LYS A 80 0.19 -19.23 -0.45
N ASN A 81 -0.75 -18.30 -0.31
CA ASN A 81 -1.73 -18.28 0.77
C ASN A 81 -3.02 -19.07 0.45
N GLN A 82 -3.02 -19.87 -0.62
CA GLN A 82 -4.15 -20.72 -1.05
C GLN A 82 -5.47 -19.96 -1.27
N LYS A 83 -5.39 -18.68 -1.65
CA LYS A 83 -6.57 -17.82 -1.88
C LYS A 83 -7.14 -17.93 -3.30
N LEU A 84 -6.44 -18.61 -4.20
CA LEU A 84 -6.81 -18.80 -5.60
C LEU A 84 -6.72 -20.28 -5.92
N THR A 85 -7.62 -20.78 -6.77
CA THR A 85 -7.52 -22.15 -7.31
C THR A 85 -6.53 -22.14 -8.47
N THR A 86 -5.51 -23.01 -8.41
CA THR A 86 -4.42 -22.99 -9.39
C THR A 86 -3.93 -24.37 -9.80
N HIS A 87 -3.54 -24.48 -11.06
CA HIS A 87 -2.82 -25.61 -11.64
C HIS A 87 -1.37 -25.23 -11.93
N LYS A 88 -0.46 -26.19 -11.79
CA LYS A 88 0.97 -25.97 -12.10
C LYS A 88 1.36 -26.80 -13.31
N ALA A 89 1.80 -26.14 -14.38
CA ALA A 89 2.35 -26.79 -15.56
C ALA A 89 3.64 -26.10 -16.02
N GLU A 90 4.68 -26.88 -16.30
CA GLU A 90 6.03 -26.43 -16.67
C GLU A 90 6.62 -25.30 -15.78
N GLY A 91 6.33 -25.32 -14.48
CA GLY A 91 6.84 -24.31 -13.54
C GLY A 91 6.05 -23.00 -13.52
N ASN A 92 5.04 -22.85 -14.36
CA ASN A 92 4.08 -21.74 -14.33
C ASN A 92 2.81 -22.12 -13.56
N TYR A 93 2.17 -21.11 -12.99
CA TYR A 93 0.85 -21.25 -12.37
C TYR A 93 -0.22 -20.74 -13.33
N TYR A 94 -1.26 -21.55 -13.51
CA TYR A 94 -2.49 -21.23 -14.18
C TYR A 94 -3.59 -21.10 -13.13
N ILE A 95 -4.38 -20.05 -13.20
CA ILE A 95 -5.39 -19.69 -12.20
C ILE A 95 -6.74 -19.96 -12.84
N GLU A 96 -7.58 -20.74 -12.17
CA GLU A 96 -8.93 -20.98 -12.64
C GLU A 96 -9.76 -19.69 -12.54
N GLU A 97 -10.61 -19.47 -13.54
CA GLU A 97 -11.59 -18.39 -13.54
C GLU A 97 -12.82 -18.82 -12.74
N ASP A 98 -12.66 -18.92 -11.42
CA ASP A 98 -13.66 -19.41 -10.47
C ASP A 98 -14.16 -18.31 -9.50
N GLU A 99 -15.09 -18.67 -8.61
CA GLU A 99 -15.61 -17.75 -7.60
C GLU A 99 -14.51 -17.21 -6.66
N LYS A 100 -13.43 -17.97 -6.41
CA LYS A 100 -12.33 -17.49 -5.57
C LYS A 100 -11.56 -16.37 -6.24
N LEU A 101 -11.39 -16.40 -7.56
CA LEU A 101 -10.79 -15.30 -8.31
C LEU A 101 -11.62 -14.02 -8.18
N GLU A 102 -12.94 -14.12 -8.31
CA GLU A 102 -13.86 -12.97 -8.16
C GLU A 102 -13.90 -12.46 -6.71
N MET A 103 -13.98 -13.34 -5.72
CA MET A 103 -13.89 -12.97 -4.30
C MET A 103 -12.56 -12.29 -3.97
N PHE A 104 -11.46 -12.77 -4.53
CA PHE A 104 -10.14 -12.16 -4.34
C PHE A 104 -10.08 -10.78 -4.98
N LYS A 105 -10.60 -10.61 -6.19
CA LYS A 105 -10.70 -9.34 -6.89
C LYS A 105 -11.52 -8.33 -6.10
N GLU A 106 -12.68 -8.73 -5.59
CA GLU A 106 -13.54 -7.88 -4.78
C GLU A 106 -12.87 -7.53 -3.45
N THR A 107 -12.26 -8.49 -2.76
CA THR A 107 -11.48 -8.23 -1.53
C THR A 107 -10.30 -7.29 -1.81
N TYR A 108 -9.63 -7.43 -2.95
CA TYR A 108 -8.52 -6.58 -3.35
C TYR A 108 -8.99 -5.16 -3.68
N ARG A 109 -10.13 -5.02 -4.37
CA ARG A 109 -10.78 -3.73 -4.63
C ARG A 109 -11.28 -3.07 -3.36
N GLN A 110 -11.86 -3.83 -2.43
CA GLN A 110 -12.24 -3.34 -1.11
C GLN A 110 -11.01 -2.91 -0.32
N LYS A 111 -9.89 -3.64 -0.34
CA LYS A 111 -8.62 -3.17 0.25
C LYS A 111 -8.09 -1.89 -0.40
N LEU A 112 -8.28 -1.73 -1.71
CA LEU A 112 -7.93 -0.49 -2.42
C LEU A 112 -8.89 0.66 -2.10
N GLY A 113 -10.18 0.36 -1.87
CA GLY A 113 -11.24 1.32 -1.56
C GLY A 113 -11.33 1.70 -0.09
N VAL A 114 -10.92 0.81 0.83
CA VAL A 114 -10.93 1.02 2.28
C VAL A 114 -9.76 1.89 2.74
N GLU A 115 -8.66 1.98 1.99
CA GLU A 115 -7.63 3.01 2.22
C GLU A 115 -6.54 2.89 1.13
N LYS A 116 -6.66 3.62 0.00
CA LYS A 116 -5.46 4.33 -0.43
C LYS A 116 -5.17 5.30 0.70
N LYS A 117 -4.42 4.86 1.73
CA LYS A 117 -3.85 5.76 2.74
C LYS A 117 -3.19 6.86 1.95
N THR A 118 -3.83 8.02 1.85
CA THR A 118 -3.27 9.17 1.16
C THR A 118 -2.05 9.53 1.96
N SER A 119 -0.88 9.12 1.47
CA SER A 119 0.37 9.38 2.15
C SER A 119 0.45 10.89 2.34
N HIS A 120 0.70 11.33 3.57
CA HIS A 120 0.85 12.75 3.89
C HIS A 120 2.19 13.33 3.41
N TYR A 121 2.96 12.58 2.62
CA TYR A 121 4.21 13.02 2.01
C TYR A 121 4.49 12.35 0.66
N ASN A 122 5.24 13.05 -0.20
CA ASN A 122 5.69 12.55 -1.50
C ASN A 122 7.22 12.41 -1.51
N LYS A 123 7.71 11.18 -1.73
CA LYS A 123 9.15 10.88 -1.74
C LYS A 123 9.89 11.41 -2.97
N GLN A 124 9.23 11.44 -4.13
CA GLN A 124 9.82 11.87 -5.40
C GLN A 124 10.06 13.38 -5.37
N ASN A 125 9.03 14.13 -4.98
CA ASN A 125 9.08 15.58 -4.91
C ASN A 125 9.70 16.10 -3.61
N ARG A 126 9.98 15.21 -2.65
CA ARG A 126 10.45 15.53 -1.30
C ARG A 126 9.61 16.61 -0.63
N THR A 127 8.30 16.46 -0.72
CA THR A 127 7.32 17.39 -0.16
C THR A 127 6.37 16.68 0.79
N TYR A 128 5.66 17.43 1.63
CA TYR A 128 4.63 16.90 2.50
C TYR A 128 3.48 17.87 2.74
N LEU A 129 2.36 17.34 3.23
CA LEU A 129 1.13 18.11 3.43
C LEU A 129 1.36 19.22 4.47
N PHE A 130 0.88 20.42 4.16
CA PHE A 130 1.02 21.64 4.95
C PHE A 130 2.44 22.19 5.10
N GLN A 131 3.43 21.63 4.39
CA GLN A 131 4.76 22.22 4.30
C GLN A 131 4.67 23.63 3.70
N SER A 132 5.31 24.60 4.35
CA SER A 132 5.38 25.98 3.87
C SER A 132 6.61 26.23 3.01
N TYR A 133 6.45 27.19 2.12
CA TYR A 133 7.41 27.59 1.11
C TYR A 133 7.40 29.11 1.00
N VAL A 134 8.56 29.70 0.71
CA VAL A 134 8.70 31.14 0.46
C VAL A 134 9.18 31.38 -0.97
N HIS A 135 8.52 32.29 -1.66
CA HIS A 135 8.85 32.63 -3.03
C HIS A 135 10.22 33.31 -3.10
N ARG A 136 11.02 32.94 -4.11
CA ARG A 136 12.43 33.34 -4.22
C ARG A 136 12.66 34.84 -4.38
N LEU A 137 11.71 35.55 -4.99
CA LEU A 137 11.89 36.96 -5.36
C LEU A 137 11.20 37.94 -4.40
N ASN A 138 9.96 37.65 -4.00
CA ASN A 138 9.13 38.58 -3.22
C ASN A 138 8.86 38.08 -1.79
N GLY A 139 9.35 36.89 -1.41
CA GLY A 139 9.18 36.33 -0.07
C GLY A 139 7.76 35.88 0.26
N GLU A 140 6.85 35.81 -0.72
CA GLU A 140 5.47 35.41 -0.48
C GLU A 140 5.38 33.96 -0.02
N LEU A 141 4.52 33.73 0.98
CA LEU A 141 4.29 32.42 1.55
C LEU A 141 3.33 31.62 0.67
N ALA A 142 3.71 30.39 0.38
CA ALA A 142 2.83 29.36 -0.13
C ALA A 142 2.85 28.14 0.79
N ARG A 143 1.77 27.37 0.80
CA ARG A 143 1.66 26.17 1.63
C ARG A 143 1.01 25.04 0.86
N ILE A 144 1.59 23.85 0.95
CA ILE A 144 1.09 22.66 0.27
C ILE A 144 -0.25 22.25 0.88
N MET A 145 -1.31 22.24 0.07
CA MET A 145 -2.66 21.87 0.50
C MET A 145 -3.07 20.49 -0.04
N SER A 146 -2.36 19.96 -1.03
CA SER A 146 -2.58 18.61 -1.53
C SER A 146 -1.31 18.01 -2.14
N ILE A 147 -1.18 16.69 -2.03
CA ILE A 147 0.00 15.89 -2.42
C ILE A 147 -0.40 14.63 -3.18
N LYS A 148 -1.52 14.67 -3.90
CA LYS A 148 -1.97 13.58 -4.78
C LYS A 148 -1.03 13.43 -5.99
N GLY A 149 0.12 12.79 -5.80
CA GLY A 149 1.09 12.53 -6.87
C GLY A 149 1.57 13.82 -7.56
N ASP A 150 1.53 13.82 -8.89
CA ASP A 150 1.92 14.96 -9.74
C ASP A 150 0.85 16.06 -9.83
N GLU A 151 -0.36 15.81 -9.33
CA GLU A 151 -1.49 16.75 -9.29
C GLU A 151 -1.59 17.51 -7.96
N GLY A 152 -0.56 17.40 -7.10
CA GLY A 152 -0.49 18.17 -5.87
C GLY A 152 -0.48 19.68 -6.14
N TYR A 153 -0.99 20.46 -5.19
CA TYR A 153 -0.99 21.91 -5.28
C TYR A 153 -0.72 22.57 -3.91
N ALA A 154 -0.20 23.78 -3.98
CA ALA A 154 -0.09 24.72 -2.88
C ALA A 154 -1.06 25.89 -3.08
N LEU A 155 -1.37 26.57 -1.99
CA LEU A 155 -2.03 27.87 -2.01
C LEU A 155 -1.04 28.94 -1.56
N ASP A 156 -1.06 30.09 -2.23
CA ASP A 156 -0.35 31.27 -1.77
C ASP A 156 -1.16 32.08 -0.74
N ALA A 157 -0.63 33.24 -0.36
CA ALA A 157 -1.25 34.14 0.62
C ALA A 157 -2.61 34.72 0.15
N TYR A 158 -2.88 34.73 -1.16
CA TYR A 158 -4.13 35.23 -1.74
C TYR A 158 -5.12 34.10 -2.03
N GLY A 159 -4.73 32.85 -1.82
CA GLY A 159 -5.55 31.67 -2.08
C GLY A 159 -5.48 31.19 -3.53
N GLU A 160 -4.50 31.66 -4.31
CA GLU A 160 -4.28 31.15 -5.66
C GLU A 160 -3.61 29.79 -5.63
N ARG A 161 -4.02 28.91 -6.56
CA ARG A 161 -3.46 27.56 -6.68
C ARG A 161 -2.18 27.57 -7.49
N ILE A 162 -1.13 27.04 -6.90
CA ILE A 162 0.17 26.84 -7.54
C ILE A 162 0.41 25.33 -7.63
N SER A 163 0.75 24.82 -8.83
CA SER A 163 1.10 23.40 -8.95
C SER A 163 2.38 23.09 -8.18
N VAL A 164 2.52 21.86 -7.65
CA VAL A 164 3.77 21.48 -6.95
C VAL A 164 5.01 21.64 -7.84
N THR A 165 4.89 21.40 -9.14
CA THR A 165 6.00 21.61 -10.09
C THR A 165 6.43 23.08 -10.16
N GLN A 166 5.49 24.02 -10.23
CA GLN A 166 5.80 25.46 -10.22
C GLN A 166 6.33 25.91 -8.86
N LEU A 167 5.77 25.36 -7.77
CA LEU A 167 6.22 25.65 -6.41
C LEU A 167 7.70 25.30 -6.23
N LEU A 168 8.10 24.09 -6.64
CA LEU A 168 9.49 23.63 -6.50
C LEU A 168 10.49 24.42 -7.34
N LEU A 169 10.05 25.04 -8.44
CA LEU A 169 10.89 25.89 -9.28
C LEU A 169 11.10 27.28 -8.65
N ASN A 170 10.04 27.89 -8.14
CA ASN A 170 10.02 29.31 -7.80
C ASN A 170 10.11 29.60 -6.29
N TYR A 171 10.05 28.58 -5.43
CA TYR A 171 10.04 28.73 -3.98
C TYR A 171 11.15 27.92 -3.30
N TYR A 172 11.45 28.25 -2.04
CA TYR A 172 12.26 27.44 -1.13
C TYR A 172 11.40 26.92 0.03
N PRO A 173 11.59 25.66 0.47
CA PRO A 173 10.87 25.13 1.62
C PRO A 173 11.33 25.83 2.91
N CYS A 174 10.39 26.20 3.77
CA CYS A 174 10.67 26.79 5.08
C CYS A 174 11.13 25.75 6.12
N SER A 175 10.81 24.48 5.89
CA SER A 175 11.15 23.36 6.77
C SER A 175 11.76 22.19 5.99
N PRO A 176 12.65 21.41 6.62
CA PRO A 176 13.33 20.32 5.94
C PRO A 176 12.40 19.13 5.70
N TYR A 177 12.56 18.48 4.54
CA TYR A 177 12.00 17.15 4.32
C TYR A 177 12.89 16.11 4.99
N HIS A 178 12.42 15.50 6.08
CA HIS A 178 13.07 14.34 6.71
C HIS A 178 12.06 13.28 7.14
N LEU A 179 12.42 12.02 6.90
CA LEU A 179 11.55 10.88 7.23
C LEU A 179 11.49 10.57 8.74
N GLY A 180 12.39 11.16 9.53
CA GLY A 180 12.59 10.80 10.94
C GLY A 180 13.35 9.49 11.11
N LYS A 181 13.95 9.31 12.29
CA LYS A 181 14.54 8.03 12.69
C LYS A 181 13.45 7.07 13.17
N SER A 182 13.70 5.77 13.07
CA SER A 182 12.83 4.80 13.74
C SER A 182 12.91 5.04 15.25
N THR A 183 11.77 5.20 15.92
CA THR A 183 11.70 5.37 17.37
C THR A 183 11.04 4.17 18.00
N THR A 184 11.60 3.72 19.13
CA THR A 184 11.05 2.65 19.95
C THR A 184 10.00 3.15 20.94
N ARG A 185 9.77 4.48 21.02
CA ARG A 185 8.74 5.06 21.89
C ARG A 185 7.37 4.50 21.50
N LYS A 186 6.72 3.81 22.45
CA LYS A 186 5.42 3.15 22.27
C LYS A 186 4.27 4.13 22.46
N GLY A 187 3.10 3.73 21.98
CA GLY A 187 1.88 4.54 22.00
C GLY A 187 1.85 5.68 20.98
N LYS A 188 0.72 6.38 20.96
CA LYS A 188 0.43 7.53 20.10
C LYS A 188 -0.16 8.70 20.88
N VAL A 189 -0.03 9.89 20.31
CA VAL A 189 -0.66 11.14 20.74
C VAL A 189 -1.49 11.64 19.57
N THR A 190 -2.74 12.02 19.80
CA THR A 190 -3.66 12.48 18.76
C THR A 190 -4.16 13.88 19.06
N PHE A 191 -4.06 14.74 18.06
CA PHE A 191 -4.61 16.08 18.05
C PHE A 191 -5.71 16.19 17.00
N ARG A 192 -6.67 17.06 17.25
CA ARG A 192 -7.74 17.37 16.30
C ARG A 192 -7.95 18.87 16.22
N PHE A 193 -7.96 19.38 15.00
CA PHE A 193 -8.09 20.80 14.70
C PHE A 193 -9.25 21.03 13.74
N VAL A 194 -9.97 22.14 13.90
CA VAL A 194 -10.84 22.62 12.82
C VAL A 194 -9.94 23.08 11.67
N LYS A 195 -10.26 22.66 10.44
CA LYS A 195 -9.51 23.01 9.23
C LYS A 195 -9.50 24.53 9.04
N PRO A 196 -8.34 25.19 9.13
CA PRO A 196 -8.28 26.63 8.95
C PRO A 196 -8.61 27.03 7.51
N THR A 197 -9.19 28.21 7.34
CA THR A 197 -9.43 28.80 6.02
C THR A 197 -8.17 29.44 5.44
N HIS A 198 -7.30 30.00 6.30
CA HIS A 198 -6.14 30.77 5.88
C HIS A 198 -4.84 29.98 6.03
N ILE A 199 -3.96 30.05 5.02
CA ILE A 199 -2.73 29.27 4.96
C ILE A 199 -1.74 29.60 6.08
N ARG A 200 -1.80 30.80 6.69
CA ARG A 200 -0.94 31.23 7.82
C ARG A 200 -1.43 30.78 9.20
N SER A 201 -2.47 29.96 9.28
CA SER A 201 -2.99 29.51 10.58
C SER A 201 -1.93 28.79 11.42
N LEU A 202 -1.96 29.04 12.73
CA LEU A 202 -1.11 28.37 13.72
C LEU A 202 -1.28 26.85 13.68
N THR A 203 -2.45 26.33 13.31
CA THR A 203 -2.67 24.89 13.11
C THR A 203 -1.68 24.30 12.14
N TYR A 204 -1.55 24.90 10.95
CA TYR A 204 -0.64 24.38 9.93
C TYR A 204 0.82 24.53 10.35
N THR A 205 1.16 25.65 10.99
CA THR A 205 2.50 25.86 11.55
C THR A 205 2.82 24.82 12.62
N PHE A 206 1.90 24.50 13.53
CA PHE A 206 2.08 23.45 14.52
C PHE A 206 2.30 22.09 13.88
N ILE A 207 1.49 21.72 12.87
CA ILE A 207 1.62 20.44 12.16
C ILE A 207 2.99 20.34 11.49
N GLU A 208 3.43 21.42 10.83
CA GLU A 208 4.75 21.50 10.21
C GLU A 208 5.88 21.38 11.25
N THR A 209 5.79 22.10 12.38
CA THR A 209 6.75 21.98 13.48
C THR A 209 6.78 20.56 14.06
N LEU A 210 5.62 19.92 14.19
CA LEU A 210 5.52 18.54 14.67
C LEU A 210 6.24 17.57 13.72
N VAL A 211 6.06 17.74 12.42
CA VAL A 211 6.79 16.97 11.42
C VAL A 211 8.30 17.18 11.57
N VAL A 212 8.76 18.41 11.81
CA VAL A 212 10.19 18.70 12.04
C VAL A 212 10.74 18.00 13.28
N ILE A 213 9.95 17.93 14.36
CA ILE A 213 10.38 17.32 15.63
C ILE A 213 10.40 15.79 15.53
N VAL A 214 9.33 15.18 15.01
CA VAL A 214 9.12 13.73 15.10
C VAL A 214 9.50 13.00 13.80
N GLY A 215 9.37 13.68 12.67
CA GLY A 215 9.63 13.17 11.32
C GLY A 215 8.44 12.53 10.63
N LEU A 216 8.45 12.57 9.30
CA LEU A 216 7.29 12.21 8.47
C LEU A 216 6.75 10.80 8.70
N LYS A 217 7.61 9.81 8.98
CA LYS A 217 7.15 8.42 9.22
C LYS A 217 6.41 8.23 10.55
N GLN A 218 6.62 9.14 11.50
CA GLN A 218 6.10 9.04 12.85
C GLN A 218 4.87 9.92 13.08
N VAL A 219 4.39 10.56 12.02
CA VAL A 219 3.18 11.38 11.99
C VAL A 219 2.21 10.77 10.98
N ARG A 220 0.92 10.86 11.26
CA ARG A 220 -0.20 10.58 10.35
C ARG A 220 -1.08 11.82 10.35
N ILE A 221 -1.45 12.29 9.17
CA ILE A 221 -2.31 13.47 9.00
C ILE A 221 -3.50 13.03 8.16
N GLU A 222 -4.70 13.27 8.67
CA GLU A 222 -5.95 12.91 8.00
C GLU A 222 -6.90 14.09 8.03
N GLU A 223 -7.50 14.39 6.87
CA GLU A 223 -8.56 15.38 6.78
C GLU A 223 -9.91 14.65 6.89
N ILE A 224 -10.66 14.94 7.95
CA ILE A 224 -11.94 14.31 8.27
C ILE A 224 -13.02 15.40 8.20
N GLY A 225 -13.67 15.53 7.03
CA GLY A 225 -14.66 16.58 6.80
C GLY A 225 -14.07 17.99 6.95
N THR A 226 -14.49 18.70 7.99
CA THR A 226 -14.01 20.05 8.34
C THR A 226 -12.88 20.04 9.37
N GLU A 227 -12.36 18.88 9.72
CA GLU A 227 -11.33 18.72 10.74
C GLU A 227 -10.05 18.11 10.16
N ILE A 228 -8.94 18.35 10.85
CA ILE A 228 -7.64 17.74 10.60
C ILE A 228 -7.29 16.95 11.86
N GLU A 229 -7.18 15.64 11.72
CA GLU A 229 -6.65 14.76 12.75
C GLU A 229 -5.17 14.49 12.51
N VAL A 230 -4.36 14.68 13.55
CA VAL A 230 -2.92 14.46 13.50
C VAL A 230 -2.51 13.52 14.61
N THR A 231 -2.05 12.33 14.22
CA THR A 231 -1.55 11.32 15.16
C THR A 231 -0.05 11.20 15.05
N CYS A 232 0.68 11.21 16.17
CA CYS A 232 2.12 11.05 16.16
C CYS A 232 2.66 10.24 17.34
N LYS A 233 3.96 9.92 17.30
CA LYS A 233 4.66 9.37 18.47
C LYS A 233 4.85 10.42 19.56
N PRO A 234 4.98 10.01 20.84
CA PRO A 234 5.31 10.90 21.95
C PRO A 234 6.55 11.75 21.70
N PHE A 235 6.46 13.04 22.01
CA PHE A 235 7.49 14.03 21.68
C PHE A 235 7.60 15.12 22.75
N ILE A 236 8.68 15.88 22.69
CA ILE A 236 8.91 17.05 23.54
C ILE A 236 8.91 18.27 22.64
N PHE A 237 8.13 19.27 23.04
CA PHE A 237 8.02 20.56 22.37
C PHE A 237 8.65 21.62 23.27
N ARG A 238 9.75 22.22 22.83
CA ARG A 238 10.47 23.25 23.58
C ARG A 238 9.85 24.61 23.31
N GLN A 239 9.44 25.29 24.37
CA GLN A 239 8.90 26.64 24.32
C GLN A 239 10.04 27.66 24.25
N GLY A 240 10.07 28.42 23.16
CA GLY A 240 10.71 29.74 23.11
C GLY A 240 9.62 30.82 23.12
N GLU A 241 10.01 32.11 23.23
CA GLU A 241 9.07 33.24 23.24
C GLU A 241 8.13 33.24 22.02
N GLU A 242 8.65 32.85 20.85
CA GLU A 242 7.89 32.78 19.58
C GLU A 242 6.94 31.57 19.48
N ASN A 243 7.02 30.60 20.39
CA ASN A 243 6.31 29.30 20.30
C ASN A 243 5.26 29.07 21.40
N HIS A 244 4.98 30.08 22.25
CA HIS A 244 3.99 29.97 23.31
C HIS A 244 2.59 29.62 22.75
N ASP A 245 2.15 30.33 21.73
CA ASP A 245 0.80 30.15 21.17
C ASP A 245 0.63 28.79 20.49
N LEU A 246 1.70 28.25 19.89
CA LEU A 246 1.71 26.90 19.34
C LEU A 246 1.55 25.84 20.43
N ALA A 247 2.21 26.02 21.58
CA ALA A 247 2.07 25.11 22.70
C ALA A 247 0.66 25.13 23.30
N GLU A 248 0.08 26.31 23.47
CA GLU A 248 -1.30 26.46 23.95
C GLU A 248 -2.32 25.87 22.96
N LEU A 249 -2.12 26.10 21.66
CA LEU A 249 -2.93 25.46 20.62
C LEU A 249 -2.84 23.92 20.72
N ALA A 250 -1.64 23.38 20.87
CA ALA A 250 -1.42 21.94 20.98
C ALA A 250 -2.13 21.34 22.20
N LYS A 251 -2.07 22.01 23.37
CA LYS A 251 -2.78 21.59 24.58
C LYS A 251 -4.29 21.53 24.36
N ARG A 252 -4.87 22.58 23.79
CA ARG A 252 -6.32 22.69 23.58
C ARG A 252 -6.84 21.69 22.55
N SER A 253 -5.98 21.30 21.61
CA SER A 253 -6.34 20.41 20.50
C SER A 253 -6.00 18.94 20.78
N LEU A 254 -5.49 18.61 21.97
CA LEU A 254 -5.13 17.25 22.37
C LEU A 254 -6.40 16.43 22.64
N VAL A 255 -6.62 15.36 21.86
CA VAL A 255 -7.76 14.44 21.99
C VAL A 255 -7.36 13.15 22.71
N SER A 256 -6.15 12.64 22.44
CA SER A 256 -5.63 11.43 23.08
C SER A 256 -4.16 11.61 23.45
N GLY A 257 -3.84 11.26 24.70
CA GLY A 257 -2.53 11.46 25.31
C GLY A 257 -2.58 12.38 26.53
N LYS A 258 -1.41 12.70 27.09
CA LYS A 258 -1.25 13.59 28.23
C LYS A 258 -0.11 14.55 27.97
N VAL A 259 -0.29 15.81 28.37
CA VAL A 259 0.77 16.83 28.34
C VAL A 259 1.29 17.09 29.76
N VAL A 260 2.61 17.22 29.90
CA VAL A 260 3.28 17.66 31.13
C VAL A 260 4.17 18.84 30.78
N GLN A 261 4.04 19.93 31.54
CA GLN A 261 4.87 21.13 31.37
C GLN A 261 5.94 21.18 32.47
N GLN A 262 7.21 21.25 32.09
CA GLN A 262 8.34 21.46 32.99
C GLN A 262 9.41 22.31 32.31
N ASN A 263 9.93 23.34 33.00
CA ASN A 263 11.08 24.14 32.54
C ASN A 263 11.00 24.61 31.08
N ASN A 264 9.87 25.21 30.66
CA ASN A 264 9.61 25.64 29.28
C ASN A 264 9.61 24.50 28.24
N GLU A 265 9.39 23.25 28.66
CA GLU A 265 9.15 22.13 27.76
C GLU A 265 7.76 21.55 27.97
N PHE A 266 7.10 21.20 26.87
CA PHE A 266 5.85 20.45 26.85
C PHE A 266 6.12 19.03 26.37
N ALA A 267 6.03 18.09 27.28
CA ALA A 267 6.17 16.68 26.95
C ALA A 267 4.78 16.07 26.71
N PHE A 268 4.55 15.62 25.48
CA PHE A 268 3.31 14.95 25.08
C PHE A 268 3.53 13.44 25.09
N PHE A 269 2.81 12.75 25.96
CA PHE A 269 2.89 11.31 26.19
C PHE A 269 1.64 10.60 25.70
N SER A 270 1.82 9.36 25.29
CA SER A 270 0.69 8.47 25.06
C SER A 270 0.11 8.00 26.39
N THR A 271 -1.20 7.90 26.45
CA THR A 271 -1.94 7.24 27.54
C THR A 271 -2.23 5.77 27.23
N ASP A 272 -1.83 5.29 26.05
CA ASP A 272 -2.01 3.90 25.63
C ASP A 272 -1.34 2.95 26.65
N LYS A 273 -2.06 1.89 27.00
CA LYS A 273 -1.55 0.79 27.83
C LYS A 273 -1.48 -0.46 26.98
N GLU A 274 -0.33 -1.12 26.99
CA GLU A 274 -0.18 -2.42 26.33
C GLU A 274 -0.64 -3.53 27.27
N ILE A 275 -1.48 -4.41 26.74
CA ILE A 275 -1.87 -5.65 27.39
C ILE A 275 -1.20 -6.78 26.59
N SER A 276 -0.28 -7.50 27.22
CA SER A 276 0.28 -8.73 26.65
C SER A 276 -0.60 -9.89 27.08
N LEU A 277 -1.19 -10.59 26.12
CA LEU A 277 -2.07 -11.72 26.36
C LEU A 277 -1.45 -12.99 25.77
N SER A 278 -1.38 -14.05 26.56
CA SER A 278 -1.06 -15.40 26.09
C SER A 278 -2.34 -16.22 26.11
N ILE A 279 -2.74 -16.73 24.95
CA ILE A 279 -3.88 -17.63 24.77
C ILE A 279 -3.41 -18.92 24.12
N ASP A 280 -4.17 -19.99 24.30
CA ASP A 280 -3.91 -21.26 23.63
C ASP A 280 -4.27 -21.21 22.13
N GLU A 281 -3.82 -22.22 21.39
CA GLU A 281 -3.99 -22.30 19.92
C GLU A 281 -5.47 -22.32 19.52
N ASP A 282 -6.31 -23.04 20.28
CA ASP A 282 -7.73 -23.18 19.99
C ASP A 282 -8.46 -21.84 20.16
N GLN A 283 -8.11 -21.09 21.22
CA GLN A 283 -8.61 -19.73 21.46
C GLN A 283 -8.15 -18.76 20.37
N TYR A 284 -6.89 -18.85 19.93
CA TYR A 284 -6.36 -17.98 18.88
C TYR A 284 -7.08 -18.23 17.54
N GLU A 285 -7.25 -19.49 17.14
CA GLU A 285 -7.90 -19.81 15.87
C GLU A 285 -9.39 -19.43 15.89
N ALA A 286 -10.07 -19.59 17.03
CA ALA A 286 -11.44 -19.09 17.22
C ALA A 286 -11.54 -17.57 17.06
N LEU A 287 -10.60 -16.80 17.63
CA LEU A 287 -10.53 -15.34 17.45
C LEU A 287 -10.24 -14.96 16.02
N ARG A 288 -9.34 -15.67 15.34
CA ARG A 288 -8.97 -15.43 13.95
C ARG A 288 -10.14 -15.64 13.00
N ILE A 289 -10.91 -16.71 13.17
CA ILE A 289 -12.13 -16.96 12.37
C ILE A 289 -13.12 -15.81 12.58
N LYS A 290 -13.38 -15.43 13.83
CA LYS A 290 -14.29 -14.32 14.15
C LYS A 290 -13.81 -12.98 13.59
N ALA A 291 -12.53 -12.65 13.71
CA ALA A 291 -11.97 -11.42 13.16
C ALA A 291 -12.10 -11.38 11.62
N ALA A 292 -11.86 -12.52 10.96
CA ALA A 292 -11.99 -12.66 9.51
C ALA A 292 -13.44 -12.46 9.03
N THR A 293 -14.44 -12.94 9.77
CA THR A 293 -15.87 -12.70 9.45
C THR A 293 -16.20 -11.20 9.40
N TRP A 294 -15.47 -10.37 10.14
CA TRP A 294 -15.69 -8.92 10.20
C TRP A 294 -14.64 -8.12 9.41
N GLY A 295 -13.77 -8.80 8.63
CA GLY A 295 -12.77 -8.14 7.79
C GLY A 295 -11.66 -7.41 8.56
N MET A 296 -11.42 -7.74 9.82
CA MET A 296 -10.47 -7.07 10.71
C MET A 296 -9.36 -8.02 11.18
N THR A 297 -8.28 -7.48 11.76
CA THR A 297 -7.25 -8.31 12.41
C THR A 297 -7.72 -8.84 13.77
N VAL A 298 -7.00 -9.83 14.31
CA VAL A 298 -7.29 -10.36 15.65
C VAL A 298 -7.18 -9.26 16.71
N GLU A 299 -6.16 -8.40 16.63
CA GLU A 299 -5.99 -7.28 17.56
C GLU A 299 -7.13 -6.25 17.44
N GLU A 300 -7.53 -5.89 16.21
CA GLU A 300 -8.65 -4.98 15.97
C GLU A 300 -9.96 -5.55 16.52
N TYR A 301 -10.18 -6.86 16.38
CA TYR A 301 -11.33 -7.56 16.93
C TYR A 301 -11.33 -7.53 18.46
N ILE A 302 -10.19 -7.79 19.12
CA ILE A 302 -10.08 -7.73 20.58
C ILE A 302 -10.38 -6.32 21.08
N VAL A 303 -9.75 -5.29 20.52
CA VAL A 303 -9.96 -3.89 20.95
C VAL A 303 -11.42 -3.48 20.76
N ARG A 304 -12.04 -3.85 19.63
CA ARG A 304 -13.46 -3.57 19.38
C ARG A 304 -14.36 -4.19 20.45
N ASN A 305 -14.11 -5.44 20.84
CA ASN A 305 -14.94 -6.12 21.83
C ASN A 305 -14.68 -5.61 23.26
N LEU A 306 -13.48 -5.14 23.57
CA LEU A 306 -13.21 -4.44 24.82
C LEU A 306 -14.01 -3.14 24.92
N ASN A 307 -14.11 -2.36 23.84
CA ASN A 307 -14.91 -1.13 23.82
C ASN A 307 -16.42 -1.37 23.94
N LEU A 308 -16.90 -2.60 23.73
CA LEU A 308 -18.30 -2.98 23.93
C LEU A 308 -18.62 -3.33 25.39
N ILE A 309 -17.60 -3.50 26.25
CA ILE A 309 -17.79 -3.79 27.69
C ILE A 309 -18.16 -2.51 28.47
N GLU A 310 -17.86 -1.31 27.92
CA GLU A 310 -18.14 -0.01 28.55
C GLU A 310 -19.44 0.68 28.03
N ARG A 311 -20.33 -0.05 27.35
CA ARG A 311 -21.69 0.41 26.99
C ARG A 311 -22.75 -0.51 27.56
#